data_AF-A0AAD2CTF7-F1
#
_entry.id   AF-A0AAD2CTF7-F1
#
_cell.length_a   1.000
_cell.length_b   1.000
_cell.length_c   1.000
_cell.angle_alpha   90.00
_cell.angle_beta   90.00
_cell.angle_gamma   90.00
#
_symmetry.space_group_name_H-M   'P 1'
#
loop_
_entity.id
_entity.type
_entity.pdbx_description
1 polymer ?
#
loop_
_entity_poly.entity_id
_entity_poly.type
_entity_poly.pdbx_seq_one_letter_code
_entity_poly.pdbx_strand_id
1 'polypeptide(L)'
;MPRSTRRSDPGGPVIVLQDTTSLSRTASVLPGSAKDKERWRQGKKSDLTELVESELRQLVEDYPLTLEEVKTVGFAIKNQQQKQLERGDANGVSASYSSQDLDSPRTQLALRLNSVSKDLAKMRFSLVPSRLKEPIFWDATLYLMKERLNKYNAERCRTNGGIASTNGTVPVIPNAAPPNGNGNGLSTYILEEQLAKKDSEIANLKKQLQDVQETLLDVAKLPSSNTSTGTSTSHPTTNGTSSSSSSSSSQHNKSNHKGQWKMDKDSEEFLGYPEEVKEAMRAEKQKRLRQVQDELKFILDSDSIEDSRGQWDCCGGTTYHAECSSRASF
;
A
#
# COMPACT_ATOMS: atom_id res chain seq x y z
N MET A 1 -61.39 7.78 3.13
CA MET A 1 -61.39 8.27 4.53
C MET A 1 -60.19 7.65 5.25
N PRO A 2 -59.32 8.36 6.00
CA PRO A 2 -58.94 9.77 5.97
C PRO A 2 -57.39 10.01 5.87
N ARG A 3 -57.07 11.18 5.29
CA ARG A 3 -55.98 12.16 5.57
C ARG A 3 -54.59 11.67 6.01
N SER A 4 -53.66 11.75 5.05
CA SER A 4 -52.21 11.94 5.29
C SER A 4 -51.95 13.34 5.86
N THR A 5 -51.60 13.41 7.15
CA THR A 5 -51.10 14.61 7.79
C THR A 5 -49.58 14.69 7.60
N ARG A 6 -49.16 15.67 6.79
CA ARG A 6 -47.79 16.20 6.77
C ARG A 6 -47.43 16.65 8.20
N ARG A 7 -46.39 16.04 8.78
CA ARG A 7 -45.66 16.63 9.90
C ARG A 7 -44.60 17.56 9.32
N SER A 8 -44.84 18.85 9.49
CA SER A 8 -43.83 19.89 9.39
C SER A 8 -42.97 19.82 10.65
N ASP A 9 -41.68 19.52 10.51
CA ASP A 9 -40.73 19.67 11.61
C ASP A 9 -40.25 21.12 11.68
N PRO A 10 -40.30 21.77 12.87
CA PRO A 10 -39.85 23.13 13.06
C PRO A 10 -38.38 23.18 13.50
N GLY A 11 -37.63 24.14 12.94
CA GLY A 11 -36.55 24.81 13.65
C GLY A 11 -35.28 23.99 13.94
N GLY A 12 -34.44 23.82 12.91
CA GLY A 12 -33.01 23.65 13.15
C GLY A 12 -32.39 24.97 13.65
N PRO A 13 -31.42 24.94 14.57
CA PRO A 13 -30.79 26.14 15.11
C PRO A 13 -30.03 26.91 14.03
N VAL A 14 -30.37 28.19 13.87
CA VAL A 14 -29.60 29.15 13.07
C VAL A 14 -28.31 29.44 13.83
N ILE A 15 -27.20 28.83 13.38
CA ILE A 15 -25.86 29.21 13.82
C ILE A 15 -25.54 30.55 13.16
N VAL A 16 -25.72 31.62 13.90
CA VAL A 16 -25.23 32.96 13.56
C VAL A 16 -23.71 32.94 13.77
N LEU A 17 -22.97 32.82 12.67
CA LEU A 17 -21.54 33.10 12.66
C LEU A 17 -21.36 34.61 12.81
N GLN A 18 -20.91 35.04 14.00
CA GLN A 18 -20.48 36.41 14.23
C GLN A 18 -19.15 36.63 13.51
N ASP A 19 -19.21 37.43 12.45
CA ASP A 19 -18.07 38.09 11.83
C ASP A 19 -17.50 39.15 12.80
N THR A 20 -16.59 38.77 13.68
CA THR A 20 -15.71 39.74 14.34
C THR A 20 -14.38 39.09 14.71
N THR A 21 -13.39 39.21 13.83
CA THR A 21 -12.02 39.51 14.25
C THR A 21 -11.27 40.12 13.08
N SER A 22 -11.10 41.43 13.21
CA SER A 22 -10.24 42.30 12.45
C SER A 22 -8.82 41.71 12.32
N LEU A 23 -8.52 41.13 11.17
CA LEU A 23 -7.15 40.97 10.71
C LEU A 23 -6.64 42.35 10.32
N SER A 24 -5.88 42.93 11.24
CA SER A 24 -4.96 44.03 10.96
C SER A 24 -4.11 43.70 9.74
N ARG A 25 -4.41 44.45 8.69
CA ARG A 25 -3.73 44.66 7.43
C ARG A 25 -2.20 44.73 7.59
N THR A 26 -1.52 43.59 7.58
CA THR A 26 -0.11 43.51 7.18
C THR A 26 -0.08 43.33 5.67
N ALA A 27 0.48 44.32 5.01
CA ALA A 27 0.55 44.44 3.58
C ALA A 27 1.22 43.22 2.94
N SER A 28 0.46 42.54 2.09
CA SER A 28 0.85 42.05 0.76
C SER A 28 2.36 42.07 0.47
N VAL A 29 3.08 41.07 0.95
CA VAL A 29 4.33 40.62 0.31
C VAL A 29 3.92 39.60 -0.74
N LEU A 30 3.80 40.07 -1.98
CA LEU A 30 3.59 39.21 -3.14
C LEU A 30 4.73 38.16 -3.20
N PRO A 31 4.42 36.86 -3.25
CA PRO A 31 5.43 35.82 -3.47
C PRO A 31 5.86 35.88 -4.93
N GLY A 32 6.88 36.68 -5.23
CA GLY A 32 7.34 36.89 -6.60
C GLY A 32 8.53 37.84 -6.76
N SER A 33 9.22 38.19 -5.67
CA SER A 33 10.42 39.03 -5.73
C SER A 33 11.51 38.33 -6.54
N ALA A 34 12.16 39.06 -7.45
CA ALA A 34 13.32 38.58 -8.20
C ALA A 34 14.45 38.07 -7.27
N LYS A 35 14.49 38.54 -6.02
CA LYS A 35 15.44 38.05 -5.00
C LYS A 35 15.09 36.65 -4.48
N ASP A 36 13.82 36.27 -4.39
CA ASP A 36 13.44 34.89 -4.07
C ASP A 36 13.85 33.97 -5.22
N LYS A 37 13.58 34.38 -6.47
CA LYS A 37 14.05 33.69 -7.69
C LYS A 37 15.56 33.49 -7.74
N GLU A 38 16.34 34.40 -7.18
CA GLU A 38 17.81 34.32 -7.10
C GLU A 38 18.29 33.43 -5.94
N ARG A 39 17.60 33.45 -4.78
CA ARG A 39 17.86 32.51 -3.67
C ARG A 39 17.67 31.05 -4.10
N TRP A 40 16.74 30.81 -5.03
CA TRP A 40 16.52 29.52 -5.69
C TRP A 40 17.66 29.06 -6.63
N ARG A 41 18.59 29.94 -7.04
CA ARG A 41 19.64 29.60 -8.02
C ARG A 41 20.88 28.97 -7.42
N GLN A 42 21.12 29.10 -6.11
CA GLN A 42 22.41 28.74 -5.51
C GLN A 42 22.44 27.43 -4.70
N GLY A 43 21.30 26.76 -4.47
CA GLY A 43 21.26 25.49 -3.72
C GLY A 43 20.49 24.40 -4.46
N LYS A 44 21.15 23.29 -4.81
CA LYS A 44 20.45 22.05 -5.23
C LYS A 44 19.75 21.45 -4.02
N LYS A 45 18.48 21.81 -3.81
CA LYS A 45 17.65 21.13 -2.82
C LYS A 45 17.51 19.66 -3.23
N SER A 46 18.03 18.78 -2.39
CA SER A 46 18.04 17.34 -2.63
C SER A 46 16.92 16.62 -1.87
N ASP A 47 16.31 17.29 -0.90
CA ASP A 47 15.25 16.76 -0.07
C ASP A 47 13.94 17.53 -0.26
N LEU A 48 12.83 16.80 -0.30
CA LEU A 48 11.46 17.35 -0.39
C LEU A 48 11.08 18.12 0.87
N THR A 49 11.65 17.76 2.03
CA THR A 49 11.37 18.42 3.31
C THR A 49 11.82 19.89 3.33
N GLU A 50 12.86 20.22 2.55
CA GLU A 50 13.42 21.56 2.43
C GLU A 50 12.59 22.48 1.53
N LEU A 51 11.66 21.94 0.73
CA LEU A 51 10.82 22.74 -0.15
C LEU A 51 9.82 23.56 0.66
N VAL A 52 9.67 24.85 0.33
CA VAL A 52 8.60 25.68 0.90
C VAL A 52 7.27 25.34 0.24
N GLU A 53 6.14 25.72 0.86
CA GLU A 53 4.82 25.30 0.40
C GLU A 53 4.48 25.76 -1.04
N SER A 54 4.93 26.96 -1.43
CA SER A 54 4.74 27.46 -2.80
C SER A 54 5.53 26.68 -3.85
N GLU A 55 6.73 26.21 -3.53
CA GLU A 55 7.51 25.35 -4.42
C GLU A 55 6.90 23.96 -4.53
N LEU A 56 6.44 23.42 -3.40
CA LEU A 56 5.80 22.13 -3.39
C LEU A 56 4.52 22.16 -4.24
N ARG A 57 3.76 23.27 -4.17
CA ARG A 57 2.62 23.54 -5.05
C ARG A 57 3.03 23.58 -6.51
N GLN A 58 4.03 24.37 -6.86
CA GLN A 58 4.53 24.46 -8.23
C GLN A 58 4.99 23.09 -8.76
N LEU A 59 5.74 22.32 -7.95
CA LEU A 59 6.23 21.00 -8.33
C LEU A 59 5.08 20.01 -8.61
N VAL A 60 4.03 20.04 -7.77
CA VAL A 60 2.85 19.17 -7.97
C VAL A 60 2.02 19.62 -9.17
N GLU A 61 1.93 20.92 -9.44
CA GLU A 61 1.22 21.46 -10.60
C GLU A 61 1.95 21.16 -11.93
N ASP A 62 3.28 21.31 -11.96
CA ASP A 62 4.09 21.07 -13.17
C ASP A 62 4.25 19.58 -13.48
N TYR A 63 4.24 18.73 -12.44
CA TYR A 63 4.40 17.28 -12.57
C TYR A 63 3.29 16.54 -11.79
N PRO A 64 2.04 16.58 -12.27
CA PRO A 64 0.92 15.96 -11.59
C PRO A 64 1.16 14.45 -11.42
N LEU A 65 0.84 13.96 -10.23
CA LEU A 65 0.84 12.53 -9.95
C LEU A 65 -0.46 11.90 -10.46
N THR A 66 -0.35 10.79 -11.16
CA THR A 66 -1.52 10.02 -11.60
C THR A 66 -1.85 8.88 -10.63
N LEU A 67 -3.13 8.50 -10.59
CA LEU A 67 -3.59 7.39 -9.74
C LEU A 67 -2.87 6.07 -10.08
N GLU A 68 -2.67 5.80 -11.38
CA GLU A 68 -2.03 4.56 -11.83
C GLU A 68 -0.53 4.52 -11.53
N GLU A 69 0.20 5.65 -11.57
CA GLU A 69 1.59 5.70 -11.12
C GLU A 69 1.71 5.36 -9.64
N VAL A 70 0.93 6.02 -8.78
CA VAL A 70 0.95 5.80 -7.32
C VAL A 70 0.58 4.36 -6.99
N LYS A 71 -0.43 3.81 -7.67
CA LYS A 71 -0.88 2.43 -7.51
C LYS A 71 0.19 1.42 -7.95
N THR A 72 0.84 1.66 -9.09
CA THR A 72 1.89 0.78 -9.63
C THR A 72 3.08 0.72 -8.67
N VAL A 73 3.59 1.88 -8.25
CA VAL A 73 4.70 1.96 -7.29
C VAL A 73 4.30 1.40 -5.93
N GLY A 74 3.09 1.71 -5.45
CA GLY A 74 2.57 1.20 -4.18
C GLY A 74 2.48 -0.33 -4.15
N PHE A 75 2.03 -0.97 -5.24
CA PHE A 75 2.03 -2.44 -5.33
C PHE A 75 3.44 -3.02 -5.42
N ALA A 76 4.37 -2.37 -6.12
CA ALA A 76 5.76 -2.80 -6.17
C ALA A 76 6.40 -2.81 -4.77
N ILE A 77 6.21 -1.73 -4.00
CA ILE A 77 6.69 -1.61 -2.61
C ILE A 77 6.03 -2.67 -1.71
N LYS A 78 4.70 -2.84 -1.82
CA LYS A 78 3.98 -3.88 -1.06
C LYS A 78 4.54 -5.28 -1.34
N ASN A 79 4.74 -5.62 -2.61
CA ASN A 79 5.28 -6.92 -3.02
C ASN A 79 6.73 -7.11 -2.55
N GLN A 80 7.53 -6.05 -2.54
CA GLN A 80 8.89 -6.08 -2.00
C GLN A 80 8.90 -6.34 -0.48
N GLN A 81 8.05 -5.64 0.28
CA GLN A 81 7.91 -5.87 1.72
C GLN A 81 7.44 -7.30 2.03
N GLN A 82 6.49 -7.82 1.24
CA GLN A 82 6.02 -9.21 1.39
C GLN A 82 7.15 -10.22 1.14
N LYS A 83 7.96 -10.02 0.09
CA LYS A 83 9.12 -10.88 -0.20
C LYS A 83 10.18 -10.83 0.91
N GLN A 84 10.38 -9.67 1.54
CA GLN A 84 11.30 -9.55 2.68
C GLN A 84 10.77 -10.30 3.91
N LEU A 85 9.47 -10.25 4.15
CA LEU A 85 8.83 -11.00 5.23
C LEU A 85 8.98 -12.51 5.04
N GLU A 86 8.82 -13.00 3.80
CA GLU A 86 8.97 -14.43 3.46
C GLU A 86 10.41 -14.95 3.61
N ARG A 87 11.42 -14.07 3.50
CA ARG A 87 12.83 -14.43 3.68
C ARG A 87 13.23 -14.60 5.15
N GLY A 88 12.36 -14.27 6.10
CA GLY A 88 12.70 -14.31 7.52
C GLY A 88 13.64 -13.18 7.98
N ASP A 89 13.99 -12.26 7.09
CA ASP A 89 14.81 -11.06 7.38
C ASP A 89 13.98 -9.96 8.07
N ALA A 90 12.96 -10.33 8.86
CA ALA A 90 11.97 -9.42 9.46
C ALA A 90 12.55 -8.44 10.49
N ASN A 91 13.86 -8.42 10.70
CA ASN A 91 14.55 -7.55 11.64
C ASN A 91 14.65 -6.07 11.22
N GLY A 92 14.13 -5.69 10.04
CA GLY A 92 14.23 -4.33 9.57
C GLY A 92 12.98 -3.85 8.85
N VAL A 93 12.37 -2.80 9.39
CA VAL A 93 11.49 -1.86 8.66
C VAL A 93 10.06 -2.36 8.42
N SER A 94 9.44 -2.98 9.44
CA SER A 94 8.02 -2.67 9.65
C SER A 94 7.96 -1.47 10.59
N ALA A 95 8.18 -0.27 10.03
CA ALA A 95 7.83 0.97 10.71
C ALA A 95 6.30 1.00 10.82
N SER A 96 5.77 0.23 11.78
CA SER A 96 4.42 0.43 12.26
C SER A 96 4.35 1.91 12.63
N TYR A 97 3.48 2.66 11.95
CA TYR A 97 3.19 4.04 12.33
C TYR A 97 2.58 3.99 13.71
N SER A 98 3.44 4.01 14.73
CA SER A 98 3.04 4.26 16.09
C SER A 98 2.41 5.65 16.10
N SER A 99 1.29 5.80 16.81
CA SER A 99 0.62 7.08 16.98
C SER A 99 1.53 8.18 17.56
N GLN A 100 2.72 7.83 18.05
CA GLN A 100 3.74 8.76 18.54
C GLN A 100 4.56 9.44 17.43
N ASP A 101 4.44 9.03 16.15
CA ASP A 101 5.31 9.52 15.07
C ASP A 101 4.70 10.67 14.24
N LEU A 102 3.80 11.45 14.87
CA LEU A 102 3.18 12.64 14.24
C LEU A 102 4.21 13.74 13.95
N ASP A 103 5.27 13.82 14.76
CA ASP A 103 6.36 14.78 14.61
C ASP A 103 7.45 14.32 13.62
N SER A 104 7.31 13.13 13.03
CA SER A 104 8.22 12.66 11.99
C SER A 104 8.24 13.65 10.83
N PRO A 105 9.43 14.08 10.34
CA PRO A 105 9.54 14.97 9.17
C PRO A 105 8.77 14.45 7.96
N ARG A 106 8.67 13.13 7.86
CA ARG A 106 7.91 12.42 6.83
C ARG A 106 6.40 12.64 6.97
N THR A 107 5.86 12.49 8.18
CA THR A 107 4.44 12.72 8.47
C THR A 107 4.07 14.18 8.21
N GLN A 108 4.93 15.11 8.64
CA GLN A 108 4.74 16.54 8.37
C GLN A 108 4.73 16.85 6.86
N LEU A 109 5.64 16.23 6.09
CA LEU A 109 5.67 16.38 4.63
C LEU A 109 4.41 15.81 3.97
N ALA A 110 3.92 14.64 4.42
CA ALA A 110 2.67 14.06 3.94
C ALA A 110 1.45 14.96 4.20
N LEU A 111 1.38 15.56 5.39
CA LEU A 111 0.33 16.53 5.74
C LEU A 111 0.38 17.78 4.84
N ARG A 112 1.59 18.33 4.61
CA ARG A 112 1.80 19.47 3.69
C ARG A 112 1.44 19.13 2.24
N LEU A 113 1.78 17.93 1.77
CA LEU A 113 1.39 17.48 0.43
C LEU A 113 -0.14 17.40 0.27
N ASN A 114 -0.84 16.91 1.30
CA ASN A 114 -2.30 16.86 1.32
C ASN A 114 -2.94 18.26 1.33
N SER A 115 -2.36 19.24 2.02
CA SER A 115 -2.87 20.62 2.00
C SER A 115 -2.66 21.31 0.66
N VAL A 116 -1.54 20.98 -0.01
CA VAL A 116 -1.17 21.56 -1.30
C VAL A 116 -2.02 21.01 -2.44
N SER A 117 -2.28 19.70 -2.48
CA SER A 117 -2.98 19.02 -3.58
C SER A 117 -4.24 18.28 -3.15
N LYS A 118 -5.40 18.83 -3.53
CA LYS A 118 -6.71 18.20 -3.27
C LYS A 118 -6.88 16.89 -4.01
N ASP A 119 -6.29 16.76 -5.19
CA ASP A 119 -6.38 15.52 -5.97
C ASP A 119 -5.54 14.40 -5.35
N LEU A 120 -4.40 14.74 -4.74
CA LEU A 120 -3.65 13.78 -3.94
C LEU A 120 -4.46 13.26 -2.74
N ALA A 121 -5.19 14.14 -2.05
CA ALA A 121 -6.09 13.73 -0.98
C ALA A 121 -7.20 12.80 -1.47
N LYS A 122 -7.83 13.10 -2.63
CA LYS A 122 -8.81 12.19 -3.26
C LYS A 122 -8.19 10.84 -3.62
N MET A 123 -6.98 10.82 -4.19
CA MET A 123 -6.27 9.57 -4.49
C MET A 123 -6.03 8.75 -3.22
N ARG A 124 -5.59 9.39 -2.12
CA ARG A 124 -5.43 8.74 -0.81
C ARG A 124 -6.72 8.08 -0.36
N PHE A 125 -7.84 8.81 -0.34
CA PHE A 125 -9.14 8.26 0.09
C PHE A 125 -9.64 7.13 -0.83
N SER A 126 -9.29 7.15 -2.12
CA SER A 126 -9.68 6.08 -3.06
C SER A 126 -8.87 4.80 -2.91
N LEU A 127 -7.60 4.91 -2.49
CA LEU A 127 -6.66 3.79 -2.39
C LEU A 127 -6.51 3.25 -0.96
N VAL A 128 -6.72 4.07 0.06
CA VAL A 128 -6.47 3.74 1.47
C VAL A 128 -7.79 3.76 2.26
N PRO A 129 -8.11 2.74 3.06
CA PRO A 129 -7.33 1.52 3.31
C PRO A 129 -7.60 0.39 2.28
N SER A 130 -8.50 0.60 1.32
CA SER A 130 -9.11 -0.47 0.53
C SER A 130 -8.14 -1.24 -0.38
N ARG A 131 -7.13 -0.57 -0.95
CA ARG A 131 -6.19 -1.15 -1.93
C ARG A 131 -4.75 -1.17 -1.42
N LEU A 132 -4.34 -0.13 -0.68
CA LEU A 132 -3.01 0.05 -0.12
C LEU A 132 -3.10 0.41 1.37
N LYS A 133 -2.11 -0.02 2.15
CA LYS A 133 -1.91 0.48 3.52
C LYS A 133 -1.42 1.92 3.47
N GLU A 134 -1.79 2.73 4.45
CA GLU A 134 -1.40 4.14 4.49
C GLU A 134 0.12 4.38 4.39
N PRO A 135 1.00 3.66 5.11
CA PRO A 135 2.45 3.83 5.00
C PRO A 135 2.96 3.62 3.56
N ILE A 136 2.46 2.58 2.90
CA ILE A 136 2.84 2.19 1.53
C ILE A 136 2.39 3.25 0.52
N PHE A 137 1.19 3.81 0.69
CA PHE A 137 0.71 4.92 -0.14
C PHE A 137 1.64 6.13 -0.06
N TRP A 138 2.06 6.50 1.16
CA TRP A 138 2.97 7.62 1.36
C TRP A 138 4.38 7.32 0.87
N ASP A 139 4.89 6.08 1.02
CA ASP A 139 6.18 5.68 0.43
C ASP A 139 6.16 5.88 -1.09
N ALA A 140 5.13 5.38 -1.76
CA ALA A 140 4.99 5.50 -3.21
C ALA A 140 4.90 6.95 -3.67
N THR A 141 4.08 7.75 -2.98
CA THR A 141 3.88 9.17 -3.28
C THR A 141 5.18 9.95 -3.12
N LEU A 142 5.88 9.79 -2.00
CA LEU A 142 7.13 10.50 -1.72
C LEU A 142 8.26 10.07 -2.65
N TYR A 143 8.31 8.78 -3.02
CA TYR A 143 9.24 8.26 -4.02
C TYR A 143 9.05 8.97 -5.37
N LEU A 144 7.80 9.01 -5.87
CA LEU A 144 7.47 9.67 -7.14
C LEU A 144 7.76 11.18 -7.08
N MET A 145 7.40 11.86 -5.99
CA MET A 145 7.68 13.29 -5.81
C MET A 145 9.18 13.58 -5.83
N LYS A 146 10.01 12.70 -5.25
CA LYS A 146 11.47 12.84 -5.28
C LYS A 146 12.02 12.69 -6.70
N GLU A 147 11.47 11.77 -7.48
CA GLU A 147 11.80 11.62 -8.90
C GLU A 147 11.42 12.88 -9.70
N ARG A 148 10.23 13.45 -9.45
CA ARG A 148 9.80 14.71 -10.08
C ARG A 148 10.70 15.88 -9.69
N LEU A 149 11.08 15.98 -8.41
CA LEU A 149 12.02 17.00 -7.94
C LEU A 149 13.37 16.91 -8.67
N ASN A 150 13.90 15.70 -8.83
CA ASN A 150 15.14 15.48 -9.58
C ASN A 150 15.00 15.92 -11.04
N LYS A 151 13.87 15.59 -11.68
CA LYS A 151 13.59 15.99 -13.07
C LYS A 151 13.50 17.51 -13.20
N TYR A 152 12.75 18.17 -12.32
CA TYR A 152 12.63 19.63 -12.26
C TYR A 152 13.99 20.32 -12.10
N ASN A 153 14.82 19.81 -11.18
CA ASN A 153 16.18 20.31 -10.97
C ASN A 153 17.06 20.15 -12.22
N ALA A 154 16.94 19.02 -12.93
CA ALA A 154 17.68 18.77 -14.16
C ALA A 154 17.26 19.72 -15.31
N GLU A 155 15.96 19.96 -15.47
CA GLU A 155 15.43 20.89 -16.48
C GLU A 155 15.89 22.33 -16.20
N ARG A 156 15.89 22.74 -14.93
CA ARG A 156 16.38 24.05 -14.51
C ARG A 156 17.87 24.27 -14.76
N CYS A 157 18.70 23.23 -14.66
CA CYS A 157 20.11 23.32 -15.03
C CYS A 157 20.28 23.59 -16.54
N ARG A 158 19.41 23.06 -17.39
CA ARG A 158 19.46 23.28 -18.84
C ARG A 158 19.06 24.71 -19.23
N THR A 159 18.00 25.24 -18.64
CA THR A 159 17.51 26.59 -18.98
C THR A 159 18.43 27.70 -18.52
N ASN A 160 19.12 27.53 -17.38
CA ASN A 160 20.03 28.55 -16.86
C ASN A 160 21.44 28.46 -17.44
N GLY A 161 21.89 27.29 -17.92
CA GLY A 161 23.19 27.12 -18.57
C GLY A 161 23.29 27.68 -19.99
N GLY A 162 22.16 28.01 -20.63
CA GLY A 162 22.09 28.50 -22.01
C GLY A 162 22.29 30.02 -22.19
N ILE A 163 22.40 30.79 -21.10
CA ILE A 163 22.74 32.22 -21.15
C ILE A 163 24.17 32.42 -20.62
N ALA A 164 25.09 31.56 -21.06
CA ALA A 164 26.50 31.92 -21.09
C ALA A 164 26.65 33.03 -22.14
N SER A 165 26.59 34.26 -21.64
CA SER A 165 26.82 35.52 -22.31
C SER A 165 27.87 35.43 -23.43
N THR A 166 27.43 35.44 -24.69
CA THR A 166 28.31 35.63 -25.87
C THR A 166 28.50 37.10 -26.23
N ASN A 167 27.94 38.04 -25.48
CA ASN A 167 28.10 39.47 -25.75
C ASN A 167 29.09 40.09 -24.76
N GLY A 168 30.37 39.86 -25.04
CA GLY A 168 31.50 40.45 -24.33
C GLY A 168 32.75 40.39 -25.18
N THR A 169 32.76 41.10 -26.30
CA THR A 169 33.99 41.53 -26.97
C THR A 169 34.81 42.36 -25.98
N VAL A 170 35.67 41.69 -25.22
CA VAL A 170 36.70 42.36 -24.42
C VAL A 170 37.95 42.50 -25.31
N PRO A 171 38.53 43.70 -25.42
CA PRO A 171 39.73 43.92 -26.22
C PRO A 171 40.91 43.11 -25.66
N VAL A 172 41.68 42.56 -26.59
CA VAL A 172 42.94 41.83 -26.38
C VAL A 172 43.90 42.68 -25.54
N ILE A 173 44.18 42.24 -24.31
CA ILE A 173 45.36 42.64 -23.55
C ILE A 173 46.27 41.40 -23.51
N PRO A 174 47.47 41.43 -24.11
CA PRO A 174 48.44 40.37 -23.97
C PRO A 174 49.19 40.48 -22.63
N ASN A 175 49.55 39.34 -22.06
CA ASN A 175 50.35 39.11 -20.84
C ASN A 175 49.61 39.15 -19.50
N ALA A 176 49.15 37.98 -19.05
CA ALA A 176 49.30 37.55 -17.65
C ALA A 176 49.25 36.02 -17.56
N ALA A 177 50.10 35.48 -16.68
CA ALA A 177 50.44 34.07 -16.48
C ALA A 177 49.24 33.13 -16.18
N PRO A 178 49.36 31.82 -16.47
CA PRO A 178 48.32 30.85 -16.20
C PRO A 178 48.14 30.61 -14.68
N PRO A 179 46.92 30.65 -14.13
CA PRO A 179 46.66 30.11 -12.81
C PRO A 179 46.55 28.58 -12.87
N ASN A 180 47.27 27.94 -11.96
CA ASN A 180 47.21 26.52 -11.64
C ASN A 180 45.77 26.04 -11.44
N GLY A 181 45.26 25.25 -12.39
CA GLY A 181 44.03 24.47 -12.25
C GLY A 181 44.31 23.22 -11.42
N ASN A 182 43.90 23.23 -10.15
CA ASN A 182 44.09 22.10 -9.26
C ASN A 182 42.74 21.41 -8.97
N GLY A 183 42.62 20.17 -9.46
CA GLY A 183 41.81 19.08 -8.90
C GLY A 183 40.29 19.19 -8.99
N ASN A 184 39.70 18.55 -10.01
CA ASN A 184 38.41 17.82 -9.91
C ASN A 184 38.06 16.96 -11.16
N GLY A 185 39.02 16.70 -12.06
CA GLY A 185 38.82 15.85 -13.25
C GLY A 185 38.88 14.34 -13.00
N LEU A 186 39.16 13.88 -11.78
CA LEU A 186 39.31 12.46 -11.46
C LEU A 186 37.99 11.75 -11.09
N SER A 187 36.91 12.50 -10.85
CA SER A 187 35.64 11.89 -10.37
C SER A 187 34.80 11.26 -11.49
N THR A 188 34.95 11.70 -12.74
CA THR A 188 34.15 11.17 -13.86
C THR A 188 34.61 9.79 -14.30
N TYR A 189 35.91 9.53 -14.28
CA TYR A 189 36.49 8.24 -14.69
C TYR A 189 36.06 7.08 -13.78
N ILE A 190 35.98 7.33 -12.47
CA ILE A 190 35.52 6.33 -11.48
C ILE A 190 34.04 6.00 -11.68
N LEU A 191 33.22 6.99 -12.05
CA LEU A 191 31.80 6.79 -12.33
C LEU A 191 31.59 6.00 -13.63
N GLU A 192 32.37 6.27 -14.68
CA GLU A 192 32.31 5.53 -15.94
C GLU A 192 32.69 4.05 -15.76
N GLU A 193 33.72 3.76 -14.96
CA GLU A 193 34.10 2.38 -14.66
C GLU A 193 33.01 1.63 -13.87
N GLN A 194 32.37 2.29 -12.90
CA GLN A 194 31.24 1.70 -12.18
C GLN A 194 30.04 1.44 -13.09
N LEU A 195 29.79 2.34 -14.04
CA LEU A 195 28.71 2.18 -15.02
C LEU A 195 28.96 0.97 -15.92
N ALA A 196 30.18 0.86 -16.46
CA ALA A 196 30.58 -0.28 -17.30
C ALA A 196 30.49 -1.61 -16.55
N LYS A 197 30.87 -1.63 -15.26
CA LYS A 197 30.70 -2.81 -14.41
C LYS A 197 29.23 -3.19 -14.25
N LYS A 198 28.35 -2.22 -14.03
CA LYS A 198 26.90 -2.45 -13.90
C LYS A 198 26.28 -2.92 -15.21
N ASP A 199 26.69 -2.39 -16.35
CA ASP A 199 26.21 -2.84 -17.65
C ASP A 199 26.63 -4.29 -17.95
N SER A 200 27.85 -4.69 -17.55
CA SER A 200 28.30 -6.08 -17.66
C SER A 200 27.48 -7.05 -16.77
N GLU A 201 27.11 -6.61 -15.56
CA GLU A 201 26.28 -7.38 -14.63
C GLU A 201 24.86 -7.58 -15.21
N ILE A 202 24.28 -6.53 -15.78
CA ILE A 202 22.98 -6.57 -16.47
C ILE A 202 23.03 -7.52 -17.67
N ALA A 203 24.09 -7.47 -18.48
CA ALA A 203 24.24 -8.34 -19.64
C ALA A 203 24.31 -9.83 -19.22
N ASN A 204 25.02 -10.13 -18.13
CA ASN A 204 25.12 -11.49 -17.60
C ASN A 204 23.77 -12.01 -17.06
N LEU A 205 23.03 -11.19 -16.31
CA LEU A 205 21.70 -11.55 -15.83
C LEU A 205 20.69 -11.77 -16.97
N LYS A 206 20.75 -10.95 -18.03
CA LYS A 206 19.93 -11.15 -19.23
C LYS A 206 20.23 -12.48 -19.91
N LYS A 207 21.50 -12.86 -20.01
CA LYS A 207 21.91 -14.15 -20.56
C LYS A 207 21.36 -15.32 -19.73
N GLN A 208 21.48 -15.25 -18.39
CA GLN A 208 20.92 -16.30 -17.51
C GLN A 208 19.40 -16.45 -17.68
N LEU A 209 18.67 -15.34 -17.80
CA LEU A 209 17.22 -15.39 -18.05
C LEU A 209 16.89 -16.04 -19.40
N GLN A 210 17.68 -15.76 -20.43
CA GLN A 210 17.52 -16.37 -21.74
C GLN A 210 17.75 -17.89 -21.69
N ASP A 211 18.81 -18.34 -21.01
CA ASP A 211 19.12 -19.77 -20.83
C ASP A 211 17.99 -20.50 -20.05
N VAL A 212 17.41 -19.86 -19.02
CA VAL A 212 16.25 -20.41 -18.28
C VAL A 212 15.01 -20.50 -19.17
N GLN A 213 14.79 -19.51 -20.04
CA GLN A 213 13.65 -19.51 -20.95
C GLN A 213 13.78 -20.61 -22.02
N GLU A 214 15.00 -20.85 -22.52
CA GLU A 214 15.28 -21.93 -23.48
C GLU A 214 15.11 -23.32 -22.84
N THR A 215 15.62 -23.51 -21.61
CA THR A 215 15.41 -24.78 -20.88
C THR A 215 13.94 -25.07 -20.58
N LEU A 216 13.11 -24.05 -20.28
CA LEU A 216 11.67 -24.24 -20.10
C LEU A 216 10.96 -24.67 -21.39
N LEU A 217 11.40 -24.16 -22.55
CA LEU A 217 10.86 -24.55 -23.85
C LEU A 217 11.18 -26.01 -24.20
N ASP A 218 12.34 -26.51 -23.78
CA ASP A 218 12.73 -27.90 -24.01
C ASP A 218 12.02 -28.87 -23.06
N VAL A 219 11.78 -28.49 -21.79
CA VAL A 219 10.97 -29.29 -20.86
C VAL A 219 9.53 -29.44 -21.36
N ALA A 220 8.97 -28.40 -21.98
CA ALA A 220 7.61 -28.44 -22.53
C ALA A 220 7.45 -29.35 -23.77
N LYS A 221 8.55 -29.72 -24.45
CA LYS A 221 8.53 -30.62 -25.62
C LYS A 221 8.62 -32.10 -25.27
N LEU A 222 8.80 -32.45 -23.99
CA LEU A 222 8.81 -33.85 -23.58
C LEU A 222 7.38 -34.41 -23.64
N PRO A 223 7.13 -35.49 -24.39
CA PRO A 223 5.80 -36.08 -24.52
C PRO A 223 5.32 -36.57 -23.15
N SER A 224 4.17 -36.07 -22.69
CA SER A 224 3.45 -36.56 -21.51
C SER A 224 2.93 -37.99 -21.75
N SER A 225 3.81 -38.97 -21.72
CA SER A 225 3.45 -40.37 -21.59
C SER A 225 3.43 -40.74 -20.11
N ASN A 226 2.31 -40.49 -19.43
CA ASN A 226 1.90 -41.18 -18.21
C ASN A 226 0.47 -40.79 -17.81
N THR A 227 -0.53 -41.50 -18.33
CA THR A 227 -1.83 -41.64 -17.65
C THR A 227 -2.43 -43.00 -17.98
N SER A 228 -2.00 -44.00 -17.21
CA SER A 228 -2.64 -45.31 -17.14
C SER A 228 -2.43 -45.90 -15.76
N THR A 229 -3.34 -45.56 -14.84
CA THR A 229 -3.82 -46.29 -13.64
C THR A 229 -4.64 -45.25 -12.85
N GLY A 230 -5.94 -45.38 -12.60
CA GLY A 230 -6.75 -46.58 -12.39
C GLY A 230 -6.95 -46.78 -10.89
N THR A 231 -7.82 -45.98 -10.25
CA THR A 231 -8.45 -46.37 -8.97
C THR A 231 -9.84 -45.75 -8.82
N SER A 232 -10.83 -46.53 -9.22
CA SER A 232 -12.24 -46.36 -8.88
C SER A 232 -12.39 -46.27 -7.36
N THR A 233 -12.80 -45.12 -6.84
CA THR A 233 -13.25 -45.01 -5.45
C THR A 233 -14.77 -45.08 -5.45
N SER A 234 -15.27 -46.30 -5.21
CA SER A 234 -16.67 -46.61 -4.98
C SER A 234 -17.20 -45.85 -3.77
N HIS A 235 -18.24 -45.04 -3.98
CA HIS A 235 -19.07 -44.48 -2.94
C HIS A 235 -19.76 -45.59 -2.12
N PRO A 236 -19.67 -45.59 -0.79
CA PRO A 236 -20.52 -46.43 0.04
C PRO A 236 -21.91 -45.80 0.16
N THR A 237 -22.90 -46.46 -0.44
CA THR A 237 -24.33 -46.33 -0.12
C THR A 237 -24.55 -46.64 1.36
N THR A 238 -24.79 -45.61 2.17
CA THR A 238 -25.21 -45.74 3.57
C THR A 238 -26.73 -45.79 3.63
N ASN A 239 -27.27 -47.02 3.59
CA ASN A 239 -28.61 -47.33 4.09
C ASN A 239 -28.57 -47.24 5.63
N GLY A 240 -28.88 -46.07 6.17
CA GLY A 240 -28.97 -45.80 7.60
C GLY A 240 -30.42 -45.67 8.05
N THR A 241 -31.00 -46.79 8.47
CA THR A 241 -32.23 -46.89 9.25
C THR A 241 -32.22 -45.89 10.40
N SER A 242 -33.03 -44.84 10.29
CA SER A 242 -33.21 -43.85 11.35
C SER A 242 -34.36 -44.32 12.25
N SER A 243 -34.01 -45.10 13.27
CA SER A 243 -34.86 -45.33 14.42
C SER A 243 -35.07 -44.02 15.17
N SER A 244 -36.33 -43.69 15.30
CA SER A 244 -36.95 -42.69 16.17
C SER A 244 -36.29 -42.53 17.54
N SER A 245 -35.68 -41.37 17.77
CA SER A 245 -35.47 -40.82 19.11
C SER A 245 -36.26 -39.52 19.23
N SER A 246 -37.36 -39.66 19.96
CA SER A 246 -38.28 -38.63 20.41
C SER A 246 -37.60 -37.64 21.36
N SER A 247 -37.38 -36.41 20.89
CA SER A 247 -37.13 -35.24 21.73
C SER A 247 -38.08 -34.11 21.33
N SER A 248 -39.19 -34.05 22.07
CA SER A 248 -39.87 -32.83 22.52
C SER A 248 -39.83 -31.61 21.59
N SER A 249 -40.63 -31.68 20.52
CA SER A 249 -41.68 -30.71 20.16
C SER A 249 -41.53 -29.27 20.69
N SER A 250 -40.57 -28.49 20.17
CA SER A 250 -40.86 -27.09 19.88
C SER A 250 -41.63 -27.05 18.56
N GLN A 251 -42.96 -27.05 18.66
CA GLN A 251 -43.87 -26.77 17.55
C GLN A 251 -43.66 -25.30 17.12
N HIS A 252 -42.54 -25.04 16.44
CA HIS A 252 -42.44 -23.88 15.59
C HIS A 252 -43.43 -24.12 14.45
N ASN A 253 -44.64 -23.57 14.62
CA ASN A 253 -45.58 -23.35 13.55
C ASN A 253 -44.78 -22.77 12.39
N LYS A 254 -44.53 -23.61 11.36
CA LYS A 254 -43.95 -23.20 10.09
C LYS A 254 -44.93 -22.22 9.48
N SER A 255 -44.83 -20.96 9.88
CA SER A 255 -45.54 -19.87 9.26
C SER A 255 -45.08 -19.88 7.81
N ASN A 256 -45.95 -20.34 6.92
CA ASN A 256 -45.69 -20.30 5.49
C ASN A 256 -45.49 -18.83 5.13
N HIS A 257 -44.24 -18.43 4.97
CA HIS A 257 -43.88 -17.08 4.59
C HIS A 257 -44.53 -16.80 3.23
N LYS A 258 -45.47 -15.86 3.17
CA LYS A 258 -46.13 -15.44 1.92
C LYS A 258 -45.23 -14.47 1.14
N GLY A 259 -44.05 -14.93 0.73
CA GLY A 259 -43.08 -14.12 -0.01
C GLY A 259 -42.30 -14.96 -1.03
N GLN A 260 -41.82 -14.32 -2.10
CA GLN A 260 -40.88 -14.91 -3.03
C GLN A 260 -39.46 -14.66 -2.54
N TRP A 261 -38.66 -15.72 -2.41
CA TRP A 261 -37.22 -15.60 -2.19
C TRP A 261 -36.58 -15.04 -3.47
N LYS A 262 -35.97 -13.87 -3.38
CA LYS A 262 -35.16 -13.29 -4.45
C LYS A 262 -33.70 -13.42 -4.05
N MET A 263 -32.90 -14.02 -4.92
CA MET A 263 -31.48 -14.19 -4.70
C MET A 263 -30.75 -12.88 -5.04
N ASP A 264 -29.69 -12.56 -4.29
CA ASP A 264 -28.84 -11.43 -4.63
C ASP A 264 -28.05 -11.72 -5.91
N LYS A 265 -27.82 -10.68 -6.71
CA LYS A 265 -27.13 -10.80 -8.01
C LYS A 265 -25.77 -11.51 -7.90
N ASP A 266 -25.02 -11.23 -6.84
CA ASP A 266 -23.70 -11.84 -6.60
C ASP A 266 -23.80 -13.34 -6.32
N SER A 267 -24.90 -13.78 -5.69
CA SER A 267 -25.16 -15.21 -5.44
C SER A 267 -25.55 -15.91 -6.74
N GLU A 268 -26.33 -15.25 -7.60
CA GLU A 268 -26.63 -15.77 -8.94
C GLU A 268 -25.37 -15.90 -9.80
N GLU A 269 -24.47 -14.90 -9.77
CA GLU A 269 -23.19 -14.93 -10.47
C GLU A 269 -22.28 -16.05 -9.95
N PHE A 270 -22.17 -16.20 -8.62
CA PHE A 270 -21.36 -17.25 -8.01
C PHE A 270 -21.81 -18.66 -8.43
N LEU A 271 -23.12 -18.89 -8.57
CA LEU A 271 -23.66 -20.17 -9.03
C LEU A 271 -23.32 -20.48 -10.49
N GLY A 272 -23.08 -19.44 -11.31
CA GLY A 272 -22.68 -19.57 -12.71
C GLY A 272 -21.21 -19.92 -12.93
N TYR A 273 -20.35 -19.85 -11.91
CA TYR A 273 -18.93 -20.18 -12.06
C TYR A 273 -18.68 -21.70 -12.20
N PRO A 274 -17.59 -22.09 -12.90
CA PRO A 274 -17.12 -23.49 -12.93
C PRO A 274 -16.87 -24.05 -11.52
N GLU A 275 -17.03 -25.37 -11.36
CA GLU A 275 -16.91 -26.01 -10.03
C GLU A 275 -15.53 -25.80 -9.40
N GLU A 276 -14.46 -25.85 -10.20
CA GLU A 276 -13.09 -25.59 -9.78
C GLU A 276 -12.93 -24.19 -9.16
N VAL A 277 -13.53 -23.17 -9.79
CA VAL A 277 -13.49 -21.79 -9.30
C VAL A 277 -14.30 -21.65 -8.02
N LYS A 278 -15.49 -22.27 -7.96
CA LYS A 278 -16.32 -22.27 -6.74
C LYS A 278 -15.60 -22.93 -5.58
N GLU A 279 -14.91 -24.05 -5.81
CA GLU A 279 -14.13 -24.74 -4.79
C GLU A 279 -12.95 -23.89 -4.29
N ALA A 280 -12.20 -23.25 -5.20
CA ALA A 280 -11.14 -22.31 -4.83
C ALA A 280 -11.67 -21.14 -3.98
N MET A 281 -12.81 -20.55 -4.37
CA MET A 281 -13.44 -19.47 -3.61
C MET A 281 -13.95 -19.94 -2.24
N ARG A 282 -14.50 -21.15 -2.14
CA ARG A 282 -14.91 -21.75 -0.85
C ARG A 282 -13.69 -22.00 0.05
N ALA A 283 -12.59 -22.51 -0.50
CA ALA A 283 -11.36 -22.73 0.25
C ALA A 283 -10.77 -21.42 0.79
N GLU A 284 -10.73 -20.37 -0.04
CA GLU A 284 -10.29 -19.03 0.36
C GLU A 284 -11.21 -18.41 1.42
N LYS A 285 -12.54 -18.57 1.28
CA LYS A 285 -13.51 -18.17 2.33
C LYS A 285 -13.24 -18.87 3.65
N GLN A 286 -13.03 -20.20 3.64
CA GLN A 286 -12.73 -20.98 4.83
C GLN A 286 -11.39 -20.58 5.46
N LYS A 287 -10.39 -20.23 4.65
CA LYS A 287 -9.12 -19.69 5.13
C LYS A 287 -9.31 -18.36 5.87
N ARG A 288 -10.09 -17.43 5.31
CA ARG A 288 -10.38 -16.14 5.95
C ARG A 288 -11.19 -16.29 7.23
N LEU A 289 -12.16 -17.20 7.26
CA LEU A 289 -12.93 -17.48 8.48
C LEU A 289 -12.03 -17.98 9.60
N ARG A 290 -11.09 -18.90 9.31
CA ARG A 290 -10.09 -19.36 10.29
C ARG A 290 -9.21 -18.22 10.80
N GLN A 291 -8.73 -17.35 9.90
CA GLN A 291 -7.93 -16.20 10.28
C GLN A 291 -8.70 -15.26 11.22
N VAL A 292 -9.95 -14.93 10.91
CA VAL A 292 -10.79 -14.08 11.77
C VAL A 292 -11.05 -14.76 13.12
N GLN A 293 -11.30 -16.06 13.14
CA GLN A 293 -11.43 -16.82 14.39
C GLN A 293 -10.15 -16.76 15.24
N ASP A 294 -8.98 -16.85 14.61
CA ASP A 294 -7.69 -16.74 15.30
C ASP A 294 -7.39 -15.32 15.79
N GLU A 295 -7.82 -14.29 15.07
CA GLU A 295 -7.68 -12.89 15.46
C GLU A 295 -8.65 -12.52 16.59
N LEU A 296 -9.86 -13.08 16.59
CA LEU A 296 -10.89 -12.83 17.59
C LEU A 296 -10.84 -13.79 18.78
N LYS A 297 -9.90 -14.74 18.80
CA LYS A 297 -9.80 -15.79 19.84
C LYS A 297 -9.63 -15.28 21.28
N PHE A 298 -9.33 -14.00 21.46
CA PHE A 298 -9.20 -13.37 22.77
C PHE A 298 -10.56 -12.95 23.36
N ILE A 299 -11.59 -12.83 22.51
CA ILE A 299 -12.96 -12.59 22.91
C ILE A 299 -13.58 -13.96 23.19
N LEU A 300 -14.01 -14.17 24.44
CA LEU A 300 -14.69 -15.40 24.83
C LEU A 300 -16.13 -15.39 24.29
N ASP A 301 -16.60 -16.53 23.78
CA ASP A 301 -17.98 -16.66 23.28
C ASP A 301 -19.00 -16.70 24.44
N SER A 302 -18.57 -17.04 25.65
CA SER A 302 -19.35 -16.97 26.88
C SER A 302 -18.51 -16.50 28.07
N ASP A 303 -19.17 -16.10 29.15
CA ASP A 303 -18.52 -15.74 30.42
C ASP A 303 -18.03 -16.99 31.20
N SER A 304 -18.22 -18.20 30.65
CA SER A 304 -17.76 -19.45 31.24
C SER A 304 -16.25 -19.60 31.08
N ILE A 305 -15.56 -19.87 32.18
CA ILE A 305 -14.10 -20.05 32.17
C ILE A 305 -13.64 -21.24 31.30
N GLU A 306 -14.52 -22.20 31.06
CA GLU A 306 -14.26 -23.38 30.21
C GLU A 306 -14.03 -23.00 28.74
N ASP A 307 -14.60 -21.86 28.30
CA ASP A 307 -14.42 -21.31 26.95
C ASP A 307 -13.16 -20.44 26.84
N SER A 308 -12.45 -20.23 27.96
CA SER A 308 -11.19 -19.49 27.96
C SER A 308 -10.06 -20.30 27.33
N ARG A 309 -9.22 -19.62 26.55
CA ARG A 309 -7.98 -20.20 26.04
C ARG A 309 -6.87 -19.97 27.05
N GLY A 310 -6.29 -21.05 27.55
CA GLY A 310 -5.16 -21.02 28.46
C GLY A 310 -4.26 -22.24 28.25
N GLN A 311 -3.20 -22.30 29.04
CA GLN A 311 -2.39 -23.52 29.19
C GLN A 311 -2.18 -23.75 30.68
N TRP A 312 -2.23 -25.01 31.11
CA TRP A 312 -1.94 -25.39 32.49
C TRP A 312 -0.44 -25.27 32.77
N ASP A 313 -0.04 -24.50 33.76
CA ASP A 313 1.38 -24.32 34.10
C ASP A 313 2.09 -25.64 34.48
N CYS A 314 1.36 -26.64 35.01
CA CYS A 314 1.94 -27.93 35.40
C CYS A 314 2.33 -28.82 34.22
N CYS A 315 1.56 -28.78 33.12
CA CYS A 315 1.67 -29.78 32.03
C CYS A 315 1.60 -29.20 30.61
N GLY A 316 1.35 -27.90 30.46
CA GLY A 316 1.13 -27.24 29.18
C GLY A 316 -0.19 -27.64 28.48
N GLY A 317 -1.08 -28.37 29.17
CA GLY A 317 -2.37 -28.78 28.60
C GLY A 317 -3.24 -27.56 28.28
N THR A 318 -3.86 -27.53 27.10
CA THR A 318 -4.65 -26.38 26.62
C THR A 318 -6.16 -26.54 26.83
N THR A 319 -6.61 -27.72 27.22
CA THR A 319 -8.02 -27.98 27.54
C THR A 319 -8.28 -27.65 29.01
N TYR A 320 -9.33 -26.87 29.29
CA TYR A 320 -9.66 -26.48 30.66
C TYR A 320 -9.84 -27.70 31.59
N HIS A 321 -10.54 -28.74 31.17
CA HIS A 321 -10.74 -29.96 31.98
C HIS A 321 -9.63 -31.03 31.83
N ALA A 322 -8.41 -30.65 31.46
CA ALA A 322 -7.31 -31.63 31.32
C ALA A 322 -6.85 -32.15 32.70
N GLU A 323 -6.97 -33.46 32.92
CA GLU A 323 -6.38 -34.10 34.10
C GLU A 323 -4.85 -34.06 34.01
N CYS A 324 -4.19 -33.31 34.91
CA CYS A 324 -2.73 -33.28 35.00
C CYS A 324 -2.27 -34.65 35.54
N SER A 325 -1.95 -35.58 34.64
CA SER A 325 -1.38 -36.88 35.01
C SER A 325 -0.01 -36.65 35.61
N SER A 326 0.04 -36.47 36.93
CA SER A 326 1.28 -36.36 37.70
C SER A 326 2.04 -37.67 37.51
N ARG A 327 2.95 -37.68 36.55
CA ARG A 327 3.86 -38.80 36.34
C ARG A 327 4.77 -38.79 37.57
N ALA A 328 4.44 -39.64 38.55
CA ALA A 328 5.23 -39.84 39.74
C ALA A 328 6.66 -40.17 39.31
N SER A 329 7.57 -39.21 39.47
CA SER A 329 9.00 -39.42 39.30
C SER A 329 9.46 -40.34 40.42
N PHE A 330 9.84 -41.56 40.05
CA PHE A 330 10.78 -42.39 40.82
C PHE A 330 12.20 -41.87 40.59
#